data_AF-A0A6L8ETK6-F1
#
_entry.id   AF-A0A6L8ETK6-F1
#
_cell.length_a   1.000
_cell.length_b   1.000
_cell.length_c   1.000
_cell.angle_alpha   90.00
_cell.angle_beta   90.00
_cell.angle_gamma   90.00
#
_symmetry.space_group_name_H-M   'P 1'
#
loop_
_entity.id
_entity.type
_entity.pdbx_description
1 polymer ?
#
loop_
_entity_poly.entity_id
_entity_poly.type
_entity_poly.pdbx_seq_one_letter_code
_entity_poly.pdbx_strand_id
1 'polypeptide(L)'
;MPKLHSAFIVKRFNRGSGATPTTGYQHISLFLTKFAKFIGINWKMQKFLKQRRGTESSYRPKILYAVIIISVLWTSAISNINAEAVEADPRARARDIGIEIGSLPTGTHNAITDVAGVKVGHVTLNEGDSIRTGVTAVIPSDDIWTARLFGAAYTIHGNGEATGIARINQAGWIESPILLTNTLSVGAVHDGVVRYIVKRYPDNNIVLPIVAECYDGGLNDISGLHVTAEHAIEAIENAANGPVMEGCVGGGTGMRCYGFKAGIGTSSRVLPEAQGGWTIGVLVNSNGGRRHQLRIDGVPVGREITGSPPKPTREGSFIIVIATDAPLTHRQLKQLAIRATHGLARTGTPSTDGSGEFVIAFSTANVFSSRSETGTFHIEMLLNRRLSSLFQAVIEATEEAIVNSMTMATTTTGRNSRTMYAIPLAELQKVMKAYRP
;
A
#
# COMPACT_ATOMS: atom_id res chain seq x y z
N MET A 1 -7.16 32.19 -64.59
CA MET A 1 -8.52 31.81 -64.12
C MET A 1 -8.66 30.30 -64.20
N PRO A 2 -9.49 29.63 -63.36
CA PRO A 2 -10.13 30.04 -62.09
C PRO A 2 -9.59 29.20 -60.89
N LYS A 3 -9.42 29.66 -59.64
CA LYS A 3 -10.29 30.29 -58.62
C LYS A 3 -11.56 29.49 -58.27
N LEU A 4 -11.52 28.69 -57.20
CA LEU A 4 -12.64 28.30 -56.31
C LEU A 4 -12.04 27.52 -55.11
N HIS A 5 -12.46 27.60 -53.86
CA HIS A 5 -13.19 28.57 -53.05
C HIS A 5 -12.89 28.17 -51.60
N SER A 6 -12.44 29.10 -50.78
CA SER A 6 -12.34 28.99 -49.33
C SER A 6 -13.63 29.49 -48.70
N ALA A 7 -14.35 28.61 -48.00
CA ALA A 7 -15.31 28.89 -46.91
C ALA A 7 -16.34 27.76 -46.85
N PHE A 8 -16.22 26.83 -45.92
CA PHE A 8 -17.33 26.14 -45.24
C PHE A 8 -16.70 25.15 -44.25
N ILE A 9 -16.85 25.45 -42.96
CA ILE A 9 -16.94 24.57 -41.77
C ILE A 9 -16.58 25.46 -40.55
N VAL A 10 -17.37 26.52 -40.35
CA VAL A 10 -17.56 27.20 -39.05
C VAL A 10 -19.02 27.66 -39.03
N LYS A 11 -19.95 26.72 -38.83
CA LYS A 11 -21.33 26.99 -38.35
C LYS A 11 -22.13 25.70 -38.25
N ARG A 12 -21.91 24.93 -37.18
CA ARG A 12 -22.93 24.13 -36.48
C ARG A 12 -22.24 23.43 -35.33
N PHE A 13 -22.38 24.00 -34.14
CA PHE A 13 -22.45 23.36 -32.82
C PHE A 13 -22.32 24.50 -31.80
N ASN A 14 -23.40 25.28 -31.69
CA ASN A 14 -23.55 26.20 -30.56
C ASN A 14 -25.03 26.19 -30.16
N ARG A 15 -25.41 25.13 -29.44
CA ARG A 15 -26.59 25.07 -28.57
C ARG A 15 -26.31 24.01 -27.50
N GLY A 16 -26.21 24.45 -26.25
CA GLY A 16 -26.46 23.62 -25.07
C GLY A 16 -25.25 23.33 -24.18
N SER A 17 -25.39 23.73 -22.92
CA SER A 17 -24.59 23.41 -21.72
C SER A 17 -23.26 24.15 -21.53
N GLY A 18 -23.24 24.99 -20.49
CA GLY A 18 -22.06 25.65 -19.98
C GLY A 18 -21.11 24.64 -19.37
N ALA A 19 -19.95 24.50 -19.99
CA ALA A 19 -18.75 23.94 -19.39
C ALA A 19 -17.59 24.75 -19.94
N THR A 20 -16.88 25.47 -19.07
CA THR A 20 -15.59 26.10 -19.39
C THR A 20 -14.59 25.01 -19.81
N PRO A 21 -14.03 25.04 -21.03
CA PRO A 21 -12.99 24.11 -21.42
C PRO A 21 -11.65 24.57 -20.83
N THR A 22 -11.15 23.72 -19.96
CA THR A 22 -9.76 23.46 -19.58
C THR A 22 -8.67 24.03 -20.50
N THR A 23 -7.62 24.54 -19.84
CA THR A 23 -6.33 25.04 -20.32
C THR A 23 -5.67 24.21 -21.43
N GLY A 24 -5.99 22.93 -21.59
CA GLY A 24 -5.43 22.05 -22.64
C GLY A 24 -5.76 22.46 -24.09
N TYR A 25 -6.95 23.00 -24.37
CA TYR A 25 -7.33 23.37 -25.75
C TYR A 25 -6.60 24.61 -26.26
N GLN A 26 -6.27 25.55 -25.38
CA GLN A 26 -5.50 26.75 -25.75
C GLN A 26 -4.06 26.39 -26.12
N HIS A 27 -3.44 25.41 -25.44
CA HIS A 27 -2.08 24.97 -25.76
C HIS A 27 -2.00 24.27 -27.13
N ILE A 28 -2.97 23.42 -27.47
CA ILE A 28 -3.03 22.74 -28.79
C ILE A 28 -3.25 23.76 -29.92
N SER A 29 -4.15 24.74 -29.72
CA SER A 29 -4.41 25.82 -30.68
C SER A 29 -3.16 26.70 -30.91
N LEU A 30 -2.44 27.05 -29.84
CA LEU A 30 -1.22 27.84 -29.92
C LEU A 30 -0.08 27.08 -30.61
N PHE A 31 0.02 25.76 -30.38
CA PHE A 31 1.01 24.89 -31.02
C PHE A 31 0.77 24.78 -32.53
N LEU A 32 -0.47 24.50 -32.96
CA LEU A 32 -0.84 24.41 -34.38
C LEU A 32 -0.61 25.75 -35.12
N THR A 33 -0.88 26.87 -34.46
CA THR A 33 -0.67 28.21 -35.03
C THR A 33 0.82 28.51 -35.21
N LYS A 34 1.66 28.15 -34.24
CA LYS A 34 3.12 28.31 -34.33
C LYS A 34 3.73 27.38 -35.39
N PHE A 35 3.25 26.15 -35.50
CA PHE A 35 3.70 25.18 -36.49
C PHE A 35 3.36 25.61 -37.93
N ALA A 36 2.14 26.14 -38.16
CA ALA A 36 1.75 26.68 -39.46
C ALA A 36 2.61 27.90 -39.87
N LYS A 37 2.97 28.76 -38.90
CA LYS A 37 3.88 29.90 -39.13
C LYS A 37 5.29 29.45 -39.50
N PHE A 38 5.79 28.39 -38.86
CA PHE A 38 7.10 27.80 -39.15
C PHE A 38 7.18 27.22 -40.57
N ILE A 39 6.16 26.45 -41.00
CA ILE A 39 6.08 25.92 -42.36
C ILE A 39 6.03 27.07 -43.39
N GLY A 40 5.26 28.13 -43.10
CA GLY A 40 5.17 29.30 -43.99
C GLY A 40 6.48 30.07 -44.14
N ILE A 41 7.28 30.18 -43.08
CA ILE A 41 8.62 30.82 -43.11
C ILE A 41 9.59 29.96 -43.93
N ASN A 42 9.57 28.63 -43.73
CA ASN A 42 10.44 27.70 -44.44
C ASN A 42 10.15 27.69 -45.96
N TRP A 43 8.87 27.79 -46.35
CA TRP A 43 8.46 27.88 -47.75
C TRP A 43 8.89 29.19 -48.43
N LYS A 44 8.80 30.34 -47.74
CA LYS A 44 9.30 31.62 -48.24
C LYS A 44 10.82 31.64 -48.39
N MET A 45 11.55 31.00 -47.47
CA MET A 45 13.01 30.92 -47.51
C MET A 45 13.51 30.03 -48.66
N GLN A 46 12.83 28.90 -48.93
CA GLN A 46 13.11 28.08 -50.12
C GLN A 46 12.85 28.84 -51.44
N LYS A 47 11.79 29.66 -51.47
CA LYS A 47 11.48 30.49 -52.65
C LYS A 47 12.53 31.59 -52.87
N PHE A 48 13.03 32.21 -51.80
CA PHE A 48 14.13 33.18 -51.83
C PHE A 48 15.45 32.57 -52.34
N LEU A 49 15.78 31.35 -51.89
CA LEU A 49 16.98 30.63 -52.34
C LEU A 49 16.91 30.14 -53.79
N LYS A 50 15.70 29.91 -54.33
CA LYS A 50 15.48 29.48 -55.72
C LYS A 50 15.62 30.63 -56.73
N GLN A 51 15.50 31.88 -56.29
CA GLN A 51 15.56 33.08 -57.15
C GLN A 51 16.98 33.59 -57.43
N ARG A 52 18.01 33.13 -56.71
CA ARG A 52 19.42 33.43 -56.99
C ARG A 52 20.13 32.21 -57.58
N ARG A 53 19.93 31.99 -58.89
CA ARG A 53 20.77 31.12 -59.72
C ARG A 53 21.80 32.01 -60.44
N GLY A 54 22.90 32.26 -59.76
CA GLY A 54 24.03 33.00 -60.30
C GLY A 54 25.13 33.04 -59.25
N THR A 55 26.26 32.41 -59.60
CA THR A 55 27.60 32.42 -58.97
C THR A 55 27.81 31.82 -57.56
N GLU A 56 28.78 30.89 -57.56
CA GLU A 56 29.66 30.39 -56.49
C GLU A 56 29.16 29.50 -55.33
N SER A 57 30.01 28.51 -55.06
CA SER A 57 29.72 27.19 -54.50
C SER A 57 30.36 26.93 -53.12
N SER A 58 30.34 27.90 -52.19
CA SER A 58 30.95 27.70 -50.86
C SER A 58 30.03 27.94 -49.65
N TYR A 59 28.83 28.52 -49.84
CA TYR A 59 27.96 28.92 -48.72
C TYR A 59 26.75 28.00 -48.45
N ARG A 60 26.40 27.11 -49.38
CA ARG A 60 25.23 26.22 -49.27
C ARG A 60 25.28 25.19 -48.12
N PRO A 61 26.39 24.50 -47.84
CA PRO A 61 26.41 23.52 -46.75
C PRO A 61 26.35 24.20 -45.37
N LYS A 62 26.99 25.36 -45.19
CA LYS A 62 27.02 26.08 -43.91
C LYS A 62 25.65 26.59 -43.47
N ILE A 63 24.85 27.09 -44.41
CA ILE A 63 23.47 27.56 -44.12
C ILE A 63 22.55 26.37 -43.81
N LEU A 64 22.70 25.25 -44.51
CA LEU A 64 21.91 24.05 -44.25
C LEU A 64 22.24 23.45 -42.87
N TYR A 65 23.52 23.41 -42.49
CA TYR A 65 23.97 23.00 -41.15
C TYR A 65 23.43 23.93 -40.06
N ALA A 66 23.45 25.24 -40.27
CA ALA A 66 22.90 26.20 -39.30
C ALA A 66 21.39 26.02 -39.12
N VAL A 67 20.63 25.77 -40.19
CA VAL A 67 19.18 25.52 -40.11
C VAL A 67 18.87 24.19 -39.40
N ILE A 68 19.66 23.14 -39.61
CA ILE A 68 19.52 21.85 -38.92
C ILE A 68 19.84 22.01 -37.43
N ILE A 69 20.93 22.70 -37.08
CA ILE A 69 21.30 22.94 -35.68
C ILE A 69 20.23 23.78 -34.98
N ILE A 70 19.74 24.85 -35.61
CA ILE A 70 18.69 25.71 -35.03
C ILE A 70 17.38 24.92 -34.86
N SER A 71 17.04 24.01 -35.78
CA SER A 71 15.83 23.20 -35.67
C SER A 71 15.95 22.10 -34.60
N VAL A 72 17.13 21.50 -34.42
CA VAL A 72 17.42 20.56 -33.32
C VAL A 72 17.44 21.27 -31.96
N LEU A 73 17.99 22.50 -31.90
CA LEU A 73 17.95 23.33 -30.69
C LEU A 73 16.53 23.83 -30.37
N TRP A 74 15.69 24.05 -31.38
CA TRP A 74 14.28 24.40 -31.17
C TRP A 74 13.42 23.22 -30.75
N THR A 75 13.64 22.01 -31.28
CA THR A 75 12.89 20.82 -30.83
C THR A 75 13.26 20.44 -29.40
N SER A 76 14.54 20.55 -29.02
CA SER A 76 14.99 20.34 -27.64
C SER A 76 14.48 21.41 -26.66
N ALA A 77 14.33 22.67 -27.11
CA ALA A 77 13.73 23.73 -26.31
C ALA A 77 12.20 23.58 -26.13
N ILE A 78 11.49 22.95 -27.08
CA ILE A 78 10.04 22.70 -26.98
C ILE A 78 9.73 21.46 -26.12
N SER A 79 10.60 20.47 -26.09
CA SER A 79 10.48 19.34 -25.14
C SER A 79 10.69 19.73 -23.67
N ASN A 80 11.21 20.94 -23.40
CA ASN A 80 11.40 21.49 -22.06
C ASN A 80 10.32 22.51 -21.64
N ILE A 81 9.24 22.66 -22.41
CA ILE A 81 8.09 23.48 -21.98
C ILE A 81 7.25 22.64 -21.00
N ASN A 82 7.63 22.74 -19.73
CA ASN A 82 6.84 22.45 -18.53
C ASN A 82 5.92 21.22 -18.63
N ALA A 83 6.50 20.03 -18.53
CA ALA A 83 5.92 19.09 -17.59
C ALA A 83 6.20 19.70 -16.21
N GLU A 84 5.22 20.39 -15.62
CA GLU A 84 5.24 20.60 -14.17
C GLU A 84 5.47 19.21 -13.58
N ALA A 85 6.62 19.01 -12.95
CA ALA A 85 6.79 17.87 -12.07
C ALA A 85 5.64 17.98 -11.09
N VAL A 86 4.68 17.06 -11.17
CA VAL A 86 3.68 16.91 -10.12
C VAL A 86 4.49 16.57 -8.90
N GLU A 87 4.74 17.58 -8.08
CA GLU A 87 5.46 17.44 -6.82
C GLU A 87 4.74 16.31 -6.08
N ALA A 88 5.46 15.22 -5.82
CA ALA A 88 4.86 14.07 -5.20
C ALA A 88 4.29 14.53 -3.85
N ASP A 89 2.96 14.49 -3.71
CA ASP A 89 2.27 14.81 -2.46
C ASP A 89 2.95 14.02 -1.34
N PRO A 90 3.68 14.67 -0.41
CA PRO A 90 4.46 13.96 0.59
C PRO A 90 3.49 13.12 1.42
N ARG A 91 3.65 11.80 1.34
CA ARG A 91 2.76 10.87 2.05
C ARG A 91 2.98 11.00 3.54
N ALA A 92 1.89 10.94 4.29
CA ALA A 92 1.87 11.20 5.72
C ALA A 92 0.89 10.26 6.41
N ARG A 93 1.10 9.99 7.71
CA ARG A 93 0.20 9.15 8.50
C ARG A 93 -1.06 9.95 8.84
N ALA A 94 -2.11 9.25 9.26
CA ALA A 94 -3.40 9.88 9.59
C ALA A 94 -3.24 11.05 10.58
N ARG A 95 -2.45 10.84 11.65
CA ARG A 95 -2.22 11.84 12.69
C ARG A 95 -1.42 13.05 12.22
N ASP A 96 -0.46 12.84 11.31
CA ASP A 96 0.38 13.92 10.76
C ASP A 96 -0.45 14.93 9.95
N ILE A 97 -1.60 14.50 9.44
CA ILE A 97 -2.56 15.34 8.72
C ILE A 97 -3.76 15.77 9.57
N GLY A 98 -3.71 15.57 10.89
CA GLY A 98 -4.72 16.00 11.85
C GLY A 98 -5.91 15.05 12.03
N ILE A 99 -5.79 13.78 11.63
CA ILE A 99 -6.81 12.76 11.82
C ILE A 99 -6.43 11.89 13.03
N GLU A 100 -7.09 12.13 14.16
CA GLU A 100 -6.90 11.35 15.38
C GLU A 100 -8.01 10.31 15.53
N ILE A 101 -7.64 9.03 15.48
CA ILE A 101 -8.58 7.92 15.58
C ILE A 101 -8.56 7.36 16.99
N GLY A 102 -9.73 7.31 17.63
CA GLY A 102 -9.87 6.76 18.97
C GLY A 102 -9.51 7.75 20.08
N SER A 103 -9.23 7.22 21.26
CA SER A 103 -9.03 7.99 22.50
C SER A 103 -7.77 7.64 23.28
N LEU A 104 -7.16 6.49 22.98
CA LEU A 104 -5.96 6.02 23.65
C LEU A 104 -4.70 6.64 23.01
N PRO A 105 -3.66 6.94 23.80
CA PRO A 105 -2.39 7.41 23.27
C PRO A 105 -1.70 6.30 22.47
N THR A 106 -0.89 6.68 21.49
CA THR A 106 -0.06 5.74 20.73
C THR A 106 1.24 5.44 21.47
N GLY A 107 1.92 4.36 21.09
CA GLY A 107 3.33 4.19 21.43
C GLY A 107 4.22 5.16 20.66
N THR A 108 5.53 5.11 20.94
CA THR A 108 6.55 6.02 20.40
C THR A 108 6.56 6.06 18.87
N HIS A 109 6.46 4.90 18.22
CA HIS A 109 6.46 4.80 16.77
C HIS A 109 5.05 4.71 16.19
N ASN A 110 4.04 4.61 17.05
CA ASN A 110 2.67 4.29 16.67
C ASN A 110 2.67 3.08 15.73
N ALA A 111 3.36 2.00 16.09
CA ALA A 111 3.60 0.85 15.21
C ALA A 111 3.57 -0.46 16.02
N ILE A 112 3.40 -1.59 15.33
CA ILE A 112 3.38 -2.91 15.98
C ILE A 112 4.65 -3.20 16.79
N THR A 113 5.78 -2.60 16.37
CA THR A 113 7.10 -2.64 16.99
C THR A 113 7.21 -1.84 18.30
N ASP A 114 6.18 -1.08 18.69
CA ASP A 114 6.11 -0.51 20.04
C ASP A 114 5.93 -1.61 21.11
N VAL A 115 5.47 -2.80 20.71
CA VAL A 115 5.51 -3.98 21.58
C VAL A 115 6.94 -4.51 21.61
N ALA A 116 7.55 -4.48 22.80
CA ALA A 116 8.95 -4.85 22.98
C ALA A 116 9.26 -6.25 22.43
N GLY A 117 10.39 -6.35 21.70
CA GLY A 117 10.86 -7.59 21.07
C GLY A 117 10.33 -7.83 19.65
N VAL A 118 9.23 -7.15 19.26
CA VAL A 118 8.66 -7.31 17.91
C VAL A 118 9.49 -6.56 16.88
N LYS A 119 9.76 -7.22 15.74
CA LYS A 119 10.44 -6.63 14.59
C LYS A 119 9.62 -6.80 13.32
N VAL A 120 9.80 -5.89 12.36
CA VAL A 120 9.17 -5.97 11.04
C VAL A 120 10.22 -5.81 9.96
N GLY A 121 10.14 -6.65 8.93
CA GLY A 121 11.02 -6.60 7.76
C GLY A 121 10.22 -6.69 6.47
N HIS A 122 10.79 -6.16 5.38
CA HIS A 122 10.16 -6.15 4.07
C HIS A 122 11.15 -6.52 2.98
N VAL A 123 10.64 -7.18 1.94
CA VAL A 123 11.24 -7.25 0.60
C VAL A 123 10.19 -6.76 -0.39
N THR A 124 10.51 -5.71 -1.13
CA THR A 124 9.60 -5.03 -2.05
C THR A 124 10.04 -5.26 -3.49
N LEU A 125 9.23 -5.98 -4.27
CA LEU A 125 9.46 -6.21 -5.69
C LEU A 125 8.61 -5.23 -6.50
N ASN A 126 9.26 -4.18 -7.00
CA ASN A 126 8.66 -3.13 -7.81
C ASN A 126 9.45 -2.96 -9.11
N GLU A 127 9.27 -3.89 -10.04
CA GLU A 127 10.12 -4.05 -11.22
C GLU A 127 9.32 -3.97 -12.52
N GLY A 128 9.93 -3.35 -13.54
CA GLY A 128 9.32 -3.14 -14.85
C GLY A 128 7.90 -2.54 -14.76
N ASP A 129 7.04 -2.93 -15.70
CA ASP A 129 5.67 -2.41 -15.80
C ASP A 129 4.62 -3.30 -15.12
N SER A 130 5.02 -4.44 -14.54
CA SER A 130 4.05 -5.46 -14.08
C SER A 130 4.36 -6.15 -12.76
N ILE A 131 5.56 -6.03 -12.17
CA ILE A 131 5.88 -6.70 -10.90
C ILE A 131 5.65 -5.72 -9.76
N ARG A 132 4.62 -5.97 -8.94
CA ARG A 132 4.21 -5.10 -7.82
C ARG A 132 3.84 -5.97 -6.63
N THR A 133 4.81 -6.64 -6.02
CA THR A 133 4.57 -7.63 -4.97
C THR A 133 5.70 -7.64 -3.94
N GLY A 134 5.72 -8.61 -3.05
CA GLY A 134 6.80 -8.75 -2.08
C GLY A 134 6.41 -9.60 -0.88
N VAL A 135 7.22 -9.46 0.17
CA VAL A 135 7.07 -10.19 1.43
C VAL A 135 7.22 -9.20 2.60
N THR A 136 6.34 -9.31 3.59
CA THR A 136 6.49 -8.65 4.89
C THR A 136 6.67 -9.73 5.95
N ALA A 137 7.68 -9.63 6.80
CA ALA A 137 7.87 -10.50 7.95
C ALA A 137 7.57 -9.72 9.25
N VAL A 138 6.82 -10.33 10.15
CA VAL A 138 6.67 -9.90 11.54
C VAL A 138 7.36 -10.96 12.40
N ILE A 139 8.38 -10.54 13.15
CA ILE A 139 9.15 -11.40 14.04
C ILE A 139 8.67 -11.16 15.47
N PRO A 140 7.98 -12.12 16.10
CA PRO A 140 7.45 -11.98 17.45
C PRO A 140 8.54 -11.89 18.53
N SER A 141 9.64 -12.62 18.34
CA SER A 141 10.85 -12.63 19.17
C SER A 141 12.05 -13.17 18.38
N ASP A 142 13.26 -12.83 18.80
CA ASP A 142 14.51 -13.27 18.12
C ASP A 142 14.73 -14.78 18.15
N ASP A 143 14.20 -15.46 19.17
CA ASP A 143 14.24 -16.92 19.30
C ASP A 143 12.83 -17.52 19.40
N ILE A 144 11.97 -17.22 18.41
CA ILE A 144 10.59 -17.71 18.40
C ILE A 144 10.47 -19.23 18.26
N TRP A 145 11.54 -19.92 17.83
CA TRP A 145 11.54 -21.37 17.64
C TRP A 145 11.69 -22.11 18.97
N THR A 146 12.66 -21.72 19.80
CA THR A 146 12.89 -22.39 21.08
C THR A 146 12.16 -21.70 22.23
N ALA A 147 11.84 -20.42 22.10
CA ALA A 147 11.12 -19.61 23.08
C ALA A 147 9.74 -19.22 22.53
N ARG A 148 8.76 -20.10 22.78
CA ARG A 148 7.39 -19.96 22.29
C ARG A 148 6.65 -18.85 23.02
N LEU A 149 5.68 -18.27 22.32
CA LEU A 149 4.80 -17.22 22.81
C LEU A 149 3.33 -17.65 22.67
N PHE A 150 2.46 -17.26 23.60
CA PHE A 150 1.03 -17.48 23.41
C PHE A 150 0.54 -16.78 22.15
N GLY A 151 -0.34 -17.45 21.40
CA GLY A 151 -0.83 -17.01 20.11
C GLY A 151 -2.22 -17.54 19.80
N ALA A 152 -2.97 -16.83 18.97
CA ALA A 152 -4.29 -17.24 18.48
C ALA A 152 -4.49 -16.72 17.05
N ALA A 153 -5.30 -17.42 16.25
CA ALA A 153 -5.71 -16.97 14.93
C ALA A 153 -7.23 -16.95 14.81
N TYR A 154 -7.83 -15.99 14.11
CA TYR A 154 -9.27 -15.90 13.87
C TYR A 154 -9.56 -15.63 12.39
N THR A 155 -10.50 -16.40 11.83
CA THR A 155 -10.98 -16.20 10.46
C THR A 155 -12.26 -15.40 10.53
N ILE A 156 -12.24 -14.20 9.95
CA ILE A 156 -13.43 -13.36 9.78
C ILE A 156 -14.19 -13.85 8.55
N HIS A 157 -13.49 -14.02 7.43
CA HIS A 157 -14.02 -14.57 6.19
C HIS A 157 -12.94 -15.43 5.49
N GLY A 158 -13.32 -16.64 5.05
CA GLY A 158 -12.37 -17.69 4.67
C GLY A 158 -11.94 -17.71 3.19
N ASN A 159 -12.24 -16.68 2.40
CA ASN A 159 -11.91 -16.66 0.98
C ASN A 159 -10.48 -16.16 0.71
N GLY A 160 -9.51 -16.89 1.26
CA GLY A 160 -8.08 -16.63 1.14
C GLY A 160 -7.28 -17.73 1.82
N GLU A 161 -5.96 -17.58 1.87
CA GLU A 161 -5.06 -18.56 2.47
C GLU A 161 -4.30 -18.00 3.68
N ALA A 162 -4.19 -18.82 4.72
CA ALA A 162 -3.44 -18.52 5.93
C ALA A 162 -2.95 -19.82 6.56
N THR A 163 -1.70 -20.18 6.29
CA THR A 163 -1.09 -21.41 6.81
C THR A 163 -0.87 -21.31 8.33
N GLY A 164 -0.73 -22.45 8.99
CA GLY A 164 -0.40 -22.49 10.43
C GLY A 164 -1.56 -22.15 11.38
N ILE A 165 -2.68 -21.57 10.92
CA ILE A 165 -3.80 -21.17 11.80
C ILE A 165 -4.39 -22.33 12.61
N ALA A 166 -4.49 -23.52 12.02
CA ALA A 166 -4.95 -24.72 12.70
C ALA A 166 -3.99 -25.11 13.84
N ARG A 167 -2.68 -25.02 13.57
CA ARG A 167 -1.63 -25.34 14.55
C ARG A 167 -1.58 -24.33 15.70
N ILE A 168 -1.72 -23.04 15.41
CA ILE A 168 -1.78 -21.98 16.43
C ILE A 168 -2.98 -22.21 17.35
N ASN A 169 -4.17 -22.47 16.77
CA ASN A 169 -5.38 -22.63 17.56
C ASN A 169 -5.43 -23.96 18.32
N GLN A 170 -4.78 -25.01 17.82
CA GLN A 170 -4.72 -26.29 18.52
C GLN A 170 -3.77 -26.26 19.72
N ALA A 171 -2.58 -25.67 19.57
CA ALA A 171 -1.60 -25.66 20.65
C ALA A 171 -1.71 -24.43 21.56
N GLY A 172 -2.21 -23.32 21.04
CA GLY A 172 -2.33 -22.06 21.76
C GLY A 172 -1.09 -21.16 21.72
N TRP A 173 -0.09 -21.48 20.91
CA TRP A 173 1.14 -20.70 20.81
C TRP A 173 1.65 -20.58 19.38
N ILE A 174 2.50 -19.59 19.17
CA ILE A 174 3.27 -19.37 17.94
C ILE A 174 4.71 -19.83 18.15
N GLU A 175 5.30 -20.35 17.08
CA GLU A 175 6.66 -20.90 17.06
C GLU A 175 7.38 -20.59 15.72
N SER A 176 6.88 -19.61 14.96
CA SER A 176 7.53 -19.15 13.74
C SER A 176 7.26 -17.66 13.50
N PRO A 177 8.09 -17.00 12.68
CA PRO A 177 7.75 -15.71 12.09
C PRO A 177 6.40 -15.73 11.36
N ILE A 178 5.73 -14.58 11.30
CA ILE A 178 4.49 -14.39 10.55
C ILE A 178 4.83 -13.68 9.25
N LEU A 179 4.58 -14.30 8.10
CA LEU A 179 4.88 -13.70 6.79
C LEU A 179 3.62 -13.38 5.99
N LEU A 180 3.63 -12.22 5.34
CA LEU A 180 2.54 -11.70 4.52
C LEU A 180 3.03 -11.53 3.07
N THR A 181 2.31 -12.08 2.10
CA THR A 181 2.66 -11.99 0.66
C THR A 181 1.43 -12.00 -0.25
N ASN A 182 1.60 -12.26 -1.55
CA ASN A 182 0.51 -12.44 -2.50
C ASN A 182 -0.04 -13.88 -2.52
N THR A 183 -1.27 -14.03 -3.01
CA THR A 183 -2.01 -15.30 -3.00
C THR A 183 -1.25 -16.49 -3.59
N LEU A 184 -0.60 -16.32 -4.74
CA LEU A 184 0.05 -17.43 -5.44
C LEU A 184 1.48 -17.69 -4.94
N SER A 185 1.97 -16.87 -4.01
CA SER A 185 3.32 -16.97 -3.44
C SER A 185 3.36 -17.55 -2.02
N VAL A 186 2.21 -17.93 -1.44
CA VAL A 186 2.15 -18.60 -0.13
C VAL A 186 3.08 -19.80 -0.07
N GLY A 187 3.10 -20.64 -1.10
CA GLY A 187 3.96 -21.83 -1.14
C GLY A 187 5.46 -21.50 -1.13
N ALA A 188 5.89 -20.50 -1.92
CA ALA A 188 7.31 -20.09 -1.97
C ALA A 188 7.76 -19.47 -0.63
N VAL A 189 6.91 -18.64 -0.03
CA VAL A 189 7.20 -18.02 1.26
C VAL A 189 7.20 -19.06 2.37
N HIS A 190 6.28 -20.03 2.33
CA HIS A 190 6.27 -21.16 3.25
C HIS A 190 7.58 -21.98 3.17
N ASP A 191 8.05 -22.30 1.96
CA ASP A 191 9.36 -22.96 1.76
C ASP A 191 10.51 -22.13 2.36
N GLY A 192 10.52 -20.81 2.14
CA GLY A 192 11.52 -19.92 2.72
C GLY A 192 11.55 -19.93 4.25
N VAL A 193 10.39 -19.92 4.92
CA VAL A 193 10.32 -20.03 6.39
C VAL A 193 10.87 -21.37 6.88
N VAL A 194 10.50 -22.47 6.21
CA VAL A 194 11.02 -23.81 6.56
C VAL A 194 12.53 -23.83 6.43
N ARG A 195 13.09 -23.36 5.31
CA ARG A 195 14.54 -23.30 5.08
C ARG A 195 15.26 -22.44 6.13
N TYR A 196 14.69 -21.28 6.46
CA TYR A 196 15.23 -20.39 7.48
C TYR A 196 15.33 -21.10 8.84
N ILE A 197 14.23 -21.69 9.29
CA ILE A 197 14.16 -22.33 10.62
C ILE A 197 15.04 -23.57 10.67
N VAL A 198 14.98 -24.46 9.68
CA VAL A 198 15.78 -25.70 9.66
C VAL A 198 17.28 -25.39 9.63
N LYS A 199 17.70 -24.36 8.90
CA LYS A 199 19.11 -23.93 8.86
C LYS A 199 19.57 -23.37 10.21
N ARG A 200 18.71 -22.60 10.88
CA ARG A 200 19.04 -21.95 12.16
C ARG A 200 18.95 -22.91 13.34
N TYR A 201 18.04 -23.87 13.28
CA TYR A 201 17.72 -24.82 14.34
C TYR A 201 17.69 -26.26 13.77
N PRO A 202 18.84 -26.92 13.64
CA PRO A 202 18.93 -28.26 13.05
C PRO A 202 18.53 -29.35 14.06
N ASP A 203 17.31 -29.29 14.57
CA ASP A 203 16.77 -30.19 15.60
C ASP A 203 15.81 -31.27 15.06
N ASN A 204 15.59 -31.30 13.74
CA ASN A 204 14.67 -32.19 13.01
C ASN A 204 13.19 -32.09 13.44
N ASN A 205 12.79 -31.02 14.13
CA ASN A 205 11.39 -30.80 14.47
C ASN A 205 10.60 -30.31 13.25
N ILE A 206 9.29 -30.56 13.26
CA ILE A 206 8.38 -30.18 12.17
C ILE A 206 8.08 -28.69 12.25
N VAL A 207 8.44 -27.96 11.20
CA VAL A 207 8.12 -26.53 11.05
C VAL A 207 6.73 -26.40 10.42
N LEU A 208 5.83 -25.66 11.08
CA LEU A 208 4.50 -25.31 10.56
C LEU A 208 4.38 -23.78 10.43
N PRO A 209 4.90 -23.19 9.33
CA PRO A 209 4.94 -21.75 9.09
C PRO A 209 3.57 -21.06 9.15
N ILE A 210 3.61 -19.79 9.55
CA ILE A 210 2.47 -18.87 9.51
C ILE A 210 2.65 -17.93 8.31
N VAL A 211 1.98 -18.23 7.20
CA VAL A 211 2.03 -17.44 5.97
C VAL A 211 0.61 -17.09 5.56
N ALA A 212 0.33 -15.80 5.42
CA ALA A 212 -0.98 -15.29 5.02
C ALA A 212 -0.86 -14.36 3.82
N GLU A 213 -1.96 -14.17 3.09
CA GLU A 213 -1.90 -13.50 1.79
C GLU A 213 -3.00 -12.47 1.53
N CYS A 214 -2.73 -11.63 0.54
CA CYS A 214 -3.75 -10.84 -0.15
C CYS A 214 -3.54 -10.94 -1.66
N TYR A 215 -4.62 -10.80 -2.45
CA TYR A 215 -4.53 -10.83 -3.91
C TYR A 215 -4.08 -9.49 -4.54
N ASP A 216 -2.88 -9.42 -5.10
CA ASP A 216 -2.34 -8.23 -5.78
C ASP A 216 -2.45 -8.25 -7.32
N GLY A 217 -3.08 -9.26 -7.92
CA GLY A 217 -3.13 -9.45 -9.39
C GLY A 217 -3.85 -8.33 -10.17
N GLY A 218 -4.40 -7.33 -9.47
CA GLY A 218 -4.85 -6.09 -10.09
C GLY A 218 -3.70 -5.23 -10.62
N LEU A 219 -2.58 -5.13 -9.90
CA LEU A 219 -1.39 -4.36 -10.29
C LEU A 219 -0.19 -5.26 -10.60
N ASN A 220 -0.16 -6.47 -10.05
CA ASN A 220 0.95 -7.40 -10.17
C ASN A 220 0.68 -8.46 -11.26
N ASP A 221 1.74 -8.95 -11.89
CA ASP A 221 1.75 -10.21 -12.63
C ASP A 221 1.83 -11.39 -11.65
N ILE A 222 0.73 -11.63 -10.94
CA ILE A 222 0.65 -12.66 -9.89
C ILE A 222 0.95 -14.07 -10.42
N SER A 223 0.60 -14.35 -11.68
CA SER A 223 0.84 -15.66 -12.33
C SER A 223 2.31 -15.88 -12.72
N GLY A 224 3.15 -14.85 -12.68
CA GLY A 224 4.58 -14.97 -12.93
C GLY A 224 5.37 -15.53 -11.74
N LEU A 225 4.73 -15.67 -10.56
CA LEU A 225 5.33 -16.28 -9.36
C LEU A 225 6.68 -15.67 -8.96
N HIS A 226 6.77 -14.33 -8.98
CA HIS A 226 8.01 -13.57 -8.80
C HIS A 226 8.62 -13.63 -7.38
N VAL A 227 7.84 -14.01 -6.37
CA VAL A 227 8.35 -14.19 -5.01
C VAL A 227 8.99 -15.57 -4.87
N THR A 228 10.22 -15.62 -4.38
CA THR A 228 10.97 -16.86 -4.11
C THR A 228 11.10 -17.11 -2.61
N ALA A 229 11.63 -18.29 -2.25
CA ALA A 229 11.96 -18.63 -0.87
C ALA A 229 13.02 -17.68 -0.27
N GLU A 230 13.97 -17.22 -1.09
CA GLU A 230 15.03 -16.29 -0.69
C GLU A 230 14.46 -14.94 -0.28
N HIS A 231 13.44 -14.43 -0.98
CA HIS A 231 12.76 -13.18 -0.57
C HIS A 231 12.10 -13.30 0.81
N ALA A 232 11.63 -14.49 1.19
CA ALA A 232 11.09 -14.72 2.53
C ALA A 232 12.19 -14.74 3.60
N ILE A 233 13.32 -15.39 3.31
CA ILE A 233 14.51 -15.39 4.18
C ILE A 233 15.02 -13.96 4.37
N GLU A 234 15.18 -13.22 3.27
CA GLU A 234 15.64 -11.84 3.28
C GLU A 234 14.67 -10.93 4.07
N ALA A 235 13.35 -11.09 3.92
CA ALA A 235 12.38 -10.32 4.71
C ALA A 235 12.51 -10.60 6.22
N ILE A 236 12.81 -11.84 6.61
CA ILE A 236 13.07 -12.21 8.00
C ILE A 236 14.38 -11.56 8.50
N GLU A 237 15.44 -11.60 7.69
CA GLU A 237 16.76 -11.06 8.04
C GLU A 237 16.78 -9.51 8.08
N ASN A 238 15.97 -8.86 7.24
CA ASN A 238 15.79 -7.42 7.22
C ASN A 238 14.94 -6.89 8.39
N ALA A 239 14.36 -7.76 9.22
CA ALA A 239 13.44 -7.34 10.27
C ALA A 239 14.13 -6.55 11.39
N ALA A 240 13.62 -5.36 11.66
CA ALA A 240 14.13 -4.45 12.68
C ALA A 240 13.04 -3.93 13.62
N ASN A 241 13.45 -3.42 14.78
CA ASN A 241 12.58 -2.67 15.69
C ASN A 241 12.48 -1.20 15.24
N GLY A 242 11.72 -0.39 15.99
CA GLY A 242 11.58 1.04 15.69
C GLY A 242 10.50 1.34 14.65
N PRO A 243 10.60 2.46 13.90
CA PRO A 243 9.61 2.83 12.88
C PRO A 243 9.46 1.75 11.80
N VAL A 244 8.21 1.51 11.37
CA VAL A 244 7.88 0.54 10.32
C VAL A 244 7.54 1.27 9.03
N MET A 245 8.06 0.79 7.90
CA MET A 245 7.72 1.34 6.60
C MET A 245 6.31 0.93 6.20
N GLU A 246 5.51 1.88 5.72
CA GLU A 246 4.08 1.69 5.40
C GLU A 246 3.78 2.00 3.92
N GLY A 247 2.57 1.69 3.48
CA GLY A 247 2.11 1.90 2.11
C GLY A 247 2.52 0.78 1.17
N CYS A 248 3.15 1.14 0.06
CA CYS A 248 3.42 0.25 -1.09
C CYS A 248 4.69 -0.60 -0.92
N VAL A 249 4.79 -1.35 0.19
CA VAL A 249 6.00 -2.12 0.54
C VAL A 249 5.68 -3.56 0.93
N GLY A 250 6.68 -4.44 0.82
CA GLY A 250 6.57 -5.84 1.23
C GLY A 250 5.39 -6.55 0.58
N GLY A 251 4.63 -7.29 1.40
CA GLY A 251 3.38 -7.92 0.95
C GLY A 251 2.28 -6.93 0.56
N GLY A 252 2.42 -5.63 0.84
CA GLY A 252 1.46 -4.57 0.51
C GLY A 252 1.70 -3.88 -0.84
N THR A 253 2.80 -4.19 -1.52
CA THR A 253 3.29 -3.47 -2.71
C THR A 253 2.22 -3.27 -3.78
N GLY A 254 1.49 -4.32 -4.16
CA GLY A 254 0.45 -4.27 -5.20
C GLY A 254 -0.98 -4.12 -4.69
N MET A 255 -1.18 -3.90 -3.38
CA MET A 255 -2.50 -3.93 -2.77
C MET A 255 -3.28 -2.62 -2.93
N ARG A 256 -4.60 -2.70 -2.74
CA ARG A 256 -5.55 -1.58 -2.85
C ARG A 256 -6.61 -1.62 -1.75
N CYS A 257 -7.05 -0.48 -1.23
CA CYS A 257 -8.11 -0.45 -0.24
C CYS A 257 -9.16 0.62 -0.58
N TYR A 258 -10.43 0.25 -0.52
CA TYR A 258 -11.57 1.13 -0.84
C TYR A 258 -11.43 1.90 -2.18
N GLY A 259 -10.88 1.24 -3.19
CA GLY A 259 -10.66 1.82 -4.51
C GLY A 259 -9.54 2.88 -4.57
N PHE A 260 -8.71 3.00 -3.56
CA PHE A 260 -7.44 3.73 -3.58
C PHE A 260 -6.26 2.76 -3.44
N LYS A 261 -5.04 3.24 -3.65
CA LYS A 261 -3.83 2.48 -3.32
C LYS A 261 -3.74 2.34 -1.81
N ALA A 262 -3.30 1.17 -1.38
CA ALA A 262 -3.02 0.86 0.03
C ALA A 262 -1.83 -0.11 0.10
N GLY A 263 -1.71 -0.83 1.22
CA GLY A 263 -0.72 -1.88 1.41
C GLY A 263 -0.51 -2.16 2.88
N ILE A 264 0.74 -2.08 3.33
CA ILE A 264 1.07 -2.23 4.75
C ILE A 264 0.65 -0.97 5.50
N GLY A 265 -0.01 -1.14 6.63
CA GLY A 265 -0.19 -0.07 7.61
C GLY A 265 -0.03 -0.60 9.01
N THR A 266 0.28 0.27 9.95
CA THR A 266 0.48 -0.09 11.34
C THR A 266 0.00 1.03 12.26
N SER A 267 -0.34 0.67 13.49
CA SER A 267 -0.66 1.59 14.57
C SER A 267 -0.45 0.88 15.91
N SER A 268 -0.33 1.64 17.00
CA SER A 268 -0.30 1.09 18.35
C SER A 268 -1.12 1.93 19.32
N ARG A 269 -1.47 1.35 20.47
CA ARG A 269 -2.07 2.03 21.61
C ARG A 269 -1.40 1.58 22.89
N VAL A 270 -1.16 2.53 23.80
CA VAL A 270 -0.66 2.27 25.15
C VAL A 270 -1.78 2.54 26.14
N LEU A 271 -2.07 1.57 27.00
CA LEU A 271 -3.05 1.75 28.06
C LEU A 271 -2.49 2.66 29.16
N PRO A 272 -3.33 3.48 29.82
CA PRO A 272 -2.91 4.21 31.02
C PRO A 272 -2.36 3.25 32.10
N GLU A 273 -1.44 3.72 32.95
CA GLU A 273 -0.85 2.91 34.03
C GLU A 273 -1.91 2.27 34.94
N ALA A 274 -2.95 3.02 35.29
CA ALA A 274 -4.08 2.52 36.09
C ALA A 274 -4.78 1.29 35.45
N GLN A 275 -4.69 1.16 34.12
CA GLN A 275 -5.24 0.06 33.34
C GLN A 275 -4.20 -1.01 32.97
N GLY A 276 -2.93 -0.80 33.33
CA GLY A 276 -1.86 -1.80 33.28
C GLY A 276 -0.64 -1.38 32.47
N GLY A 277 -0.67 -0.24 31.79
CA GLY A 277 0.48 0.24 31.00
C GLY A 277 0.78 -0.57 29.73
N TRP A 278 0.01 -1.61 29.44
CA TRP A 278 0.24 -2.52 28.32
C TRP A 278 0.07 -1.85 26.96
N THR A 279 0.84 -2.33 25.99
CA THR A 279 0.83 -1.91 24.60
C THR A 279 0.06 -2.91 23.73
N ILE A 280 -0.78 -2.40 22.84
CA ILE A 280 -1.31 -3.12 21.68
C ILE A 280 -0.64 -2.57 20.44
N GLY A 281 0.00 -3.42 19.67
CA GLY A 281 0.52 -3.12 18.34
C GLY A 281 -0.31 -3.84 17.26
N VAL A 282 -0.62 -3.17 16.16
CA VAL A 282 -1.33 -3.76 15.02
C VAL A 282 -0.59 -3.46 13.72
N LEU A 283 -0.43 -4.48 12.86
CA LEU A 283 0.02 -4.35 11.48
C LEU A 283 -1.03 -4.98 10.56
N VAL A 284 -1.36 -4.31 9.46
CA VAL A 284 -2.33 -4.78 8.48
C VAL A 284 -1.73 -4.83 7.09
N ASN A 285 -2.14 -5.80 6.28
CA ASN A 285 -2.03 -5.75 4.84
C ASN A 285 -3.43 -5.53 4.24
N SER A 286 -3.68 -4.31 3.76
CA SER A 286 -5.02 -3.85 3.37
C SER A 286 -5.26 -4.01 1.87
N ASN A 287 -6.19 -4.91 1.51
CA ASN A 287 -6.54 -5.19 0.11
C ASN A 287 -8.06 -5.24 -0.17
N GLY A 288 -8.92 -4.76 0.73
CA GLY A 288 -10.38 -4.93 0.61
C GLY A 288 -11.20 -3.65 0.44
N GLY A 289 -12.51 -3.80 0.56
CA GLY A 289 -13.48 -2.70 0.55
C GLY A 289 -13.76 -2.06 -0.82
N ARG A 290 -14.91 -1.38 -0.90
CA ARG A 290 -15.36 -0.61 -2.07
C ARG A 290 -15.42 0.88 -1.74
N ARG A 291 -15.11 1.77 -2.69
CA ARG A 291 -15.00 3.22 -2.46
C ARG A 291 -16.09 3.81 -1.58
N HIS A 292 -17.36 3.64 -1.94
CA HIS A 292 -18.51 4.22 -1.21
C HIS A 292 -18.69 3.73 0.23
N GLN A 293 -17.99 2.65 0.62
CA GLN A 293 -17.99 2.09 1.97
C GLN A 293 -17.00 2.80 2.88
N LEU A 294 -15.93 3.40 2.34
CA LEU A 294 -14.85 3.97 3.13
C LEU A 294 -15.37 4.98 4.14
N ARG A 295 -15.09 4.67 5.40
CA ARG A 295 -15.26 5.56 6.54
C ARG A 295 -13.90 5.77 7.21
N ILE A 296 -13.66 6.99 7.66
CA ILE A 296 -12.50 7.33 8.48
C ILE A 296 -13.06 8.06 9.70
N ASP A 297 -12.93 7.44 10.87
CA ASP A 297 -13.47 7.98 12.12
C ASP A 297 -14.95 8.41 12.01
N GLY A 298 -15.75 7.55 11.37
CA GLY A 298 -17.17 7.77 11.11
C GLY A 298 -17.52 8.64 9.90
N VAL A 299 -16.58 9.49 9.43
CA VAL A 299 -16.79 10.39 8.28
C VAL A 299 -16.92 9.55 6.99
N PRO A 300 -17.94 9.79 6.14
CA PRO A 300 -18.19 8.99 4.94
C PRO A 300 -17.26 9.38 3.76
N VAL A 301 -15.95 9.38 3.98
CA VAL A 301 -14.90 9.82 3.05
C VAL A 301 -15.07 9.24 1.65
N GLY A 302 -15.46 7.96 1.57
CA GLY A 302 -15.71 7.26 0.31
C GLY A 302 -16.79 7.86 -0.58
N ARG A 303 -17.73 8.61 0.01
CA ARG A 303 -18.82 9.30 -0.69
C ARG A 303 -18.45 10.73 -1.07
N GLU A 304 -17.56 11.34 -0.30
CA GLU A 304 -17.12 12.73 -0.47
C GLU A 304 -15.99 12.86 -1.50
N ILE A 305 -15.03 11.92 -1.50
CA ILE A 305 -13.91 11.92 -2.45
C ILE A 305 -14.31 11.16 -3.72
N THR A 306 -14.96 11.88 -4.63
CA THR A 306 -15.54 11.34 -5.88
C THR A 306 -14.60 11.37 -7.09
N GLY A 307 -13.32 11.74 -6.91
CA GLY A 307 -12.30 11.67 -7.97
C GLY A 307 -12.18 10.28 -8.60
N SER A 308 -11.48 10.19 -9.75
CA SER A 308 -11.28 9.01 -10.62
C SER A 308 -12.14 7.77 -10.27
N PRO A 309 -13.24 7.52 -11.00
CA PRO A 309 -14.20 6.49 -10.64
C PRO A 309 -13.51 5.11 -10.57
N PRO A 310 -13.74 4.34 -9.48
CA PRO A 310 -13.13 3.03 -9.34
C PRO A 310 -13.68 2.11 -10.44
N LYS A 311 -12.79 1.49 -11.23
CA LYS A 311 -13.19 0.37 -12.08
C LYS A 311 -13.69 -0.77 -11.18
N PRO A 312 -14.76 -1.49 -11.56
CA PRO A 312 -15.16 -2.71 -10.86
C PRO A 312 -13.95 -3.63 -10.68
N THR A 313 -13.68 -4.04 -9.45
CA THR A 313 -12.56 -4.91 -9.12
C THR A 313 -13.08 -6.18 -8.49
N ARG A 314 -12.33 -7.28 -8.66
CA ARG A 314 -12.47 -8.45 -7.78
C ARG A 314 -12.44 -7.98 -6.33
N GLU A 315 -13.23 -8.59 -5.47
CA GLU A 315 -13.17 -8.38 -4.03
C GLU A 315 -11.76 -8.73 -3.52
N GLY A 316 -11.38 -8.24 -2.34
CA GLY A 316 -10.01 -8.42 -1.86
C GLY A 316 -9.97 -8.58 -0.35
N SER A 317 -8.79 -8.57 0.26
CA SER A 317 -8.52 -9.26 1.53
C SER A 317 -7.98 -8.33 2.62
N PHE A 318 -8.01 -8.76 3.88
CA PHE A 318 -7.32 -8.09 4.98
C PHE A 318 -6.61 -9.12 5.84
N ILE A 319 -5.28 -8.99 5.97
CA ILE A 319 -4.54 -9.71 7.01
C ILE A 319 -4.20 -8.75 8.14
N ILE A 320 -4.55 -9.11 9.37
CA ILE A 320 -4.34 -8.29 10.56
C ILE A 320 -3.46 -9.08 11.54
N VAL A 321 -2.34 -8.50 11.94
CA VAL A 321 -1.44 -9.04 12.96
C VAL A 321 -1.51 -8.15 14.20
N ILE A 322 -1.73 -8.75 15.36
CA ILE A 322 -1.83 -8.08 16.65
C ILE A 322 -0.71 -8.58 17.56
N ALA A 323 0.04 -7.67 18.16
CA ALA A 323 1.00 -7.94 19.20
C ALA A 323 0.58 -7.25 20.50
N THR A 324 0.94 -7.83 21.64
CA THR A 324 0.81 -7.17 22.95
C THR A 324 1.84 -7.67 23.94
N ASP A 325 2.23 -6.81 24.88
CA ASP A 325 3.02 -7.18 26.06
C ASP A 325 2.13 -7.53 27.27
N ALA A 326 0.79 -7.50 27.15
CA ALA A 326 -0.09 -7.97 28.21
C ALA A 326 0.01 -9.49 28.41
N PRO A 327 0.04 -10.01 29.66
CA PRO A 327 0.14 -11.45 29.94
C PRO A 327 -1.18 -12.16 29.62
N LEU A 328 -1.33 -12.61 28.38
CA LEU A 328 -2.55 -13.20 27.86
C LEU A 328 -2.36 -14.65 27.43
N THR A 329 -3.36 -15.46 27.71
CA THR A 329 -3.46 -16.84 27.22
C THR A 329 -4.06 -16.90 25.80
N HIS A 330 -3.94 -18.05 25.13
CA HIS A 330 -4.58 -18.32 23.83
C HIS A 330 -6.06 -17.87 23.77
N ARG A 331 -6.88 -18.25 24.75
CA ARG A 331 -8.31 -17.90 24.81
C ARG A 331 -8.54 -16.40 24.88
N GLN A 332 -7.67 -15.63 25.54
CA GLN A 332 -7.78 -14.19 25.63
C GLN A 332 -7.31 -13.51 24.35
N LEU A 333 -6.21 -14.00 23.75
CA LEU A 333 -5.74 -13.54 22.44
C LEU A 333 -6.77 -13.79 21.34
N LYS A 334 -7.49 -14.92 21.37
CA LYS A 334 -8.61 -15.19 20.46
C LYS A 334 -9.72 -14.13 20.59
N GLN A 335 -10.00 -13.66 21.81
CA GLN A 335 -10.96 -12.57 22.02
C GLN A 335 -10.43 -11.23 21.47
N LEU A 336 -9.14 -10.93 21.63
CA LEU A 336 -8.51 -9.76 20.99
C LEU A 336 -8.61 -9.86 19.46
N ALA A 337 -8.31 -11.03 18.89
CA ALA A 337 -8.39 -11.25 17.44
C ALA A 337 -9.81 -11.00 16.90
N ILE A 338 -10.86 -11.39 17.64
CA ILE A 338 -12.24 -11.04 17.30
C ILE A 338 -12.46 -9.53 17.31
N ARG A 339 -11.79 -8.76 18.19
CA ARG A 339 -11.97 -7.28 18.24
C ARG A 339 -11.44 -6.55 17.03
N ALA A 340 -10.51 -7.13 16.28
CA ALA A 340 -10.09 -6.56 15.01
C ALA A 340 -11.25 -6.44 14.01
N THR A 341 -12.27 -7.31 14.07
CA THR A 341 -13.47 -7.20 13.22
C THR A 341 -14.20 -5.88 13.43
N HIS A 342 -14.23 -5.37 14.67
CA HIS A 342 -14.91 -4.13 15.01
C HIS A 342 -14.11 -2.91 14.50
N GLY A 343 -12.78 -2.94 14.59
CA GLY A 343 -11.92 -1.90 14.00
C GLY A 343 -12.02 -1.90 12.46
N LEU A 344 -11.99 -3.08 11.85
CA LEU A 344 -12.20 -3.26 10.42
C LEU A 344 -13.57 -2.74 9.98
N ALA A 345 -14.64 -3.11 10.68
CA ALA A 345 -16.00 -2.64 10.38
C ALA A 345 -16.15 -1.11 10.50
N ARG A 346 -15.40 -0.44 11.40
CA ARG A 346 -15.41 1.03 11.53
C ARG A 346 -14.86 1.74 10.28
N THR A 347 -14.03 1.05 9.48
CA THR A 347 -13.59 1.55 8.16
C THR A 347 -14.61 1.33 7.04
N GLY A 348 -15.67 0.55 7.32
CA GLY A 348 -16.88 0.43 6.50
C GLY A 348 -17.01 -0.83 5.65
N THR A 349 -16.01 -1.72 5.63
CA THR A 349 -16.13 -3.00 4.91
C THR A 349 -17.21 -3.90 5.55
N PRO A 350 -18.04 -4.57 4.75
CA PRO A 350 -19.00 -5.56 5.23
C PRO A 350 -18.46 -7.00 5.17
N SER A 351 -17.15 -7.20 4.93
CA SER A 351 -16.53 -8.53 4.77
C SER A 351 -17.22 -9.37 3.68
N THR A 352 -17.09 -8.92 2.43
CA THR A 352 -17.81 -9.52 1.29
C THR A 352 -17.33 -10.95 0.97
N ASP A 353 -18.15 -11.74 0.28
CA ASP A 353 -17.91 -13.17 -0.03
C ASP A 353 -16.54 -13.46 -0.68
N GLY A 354 -16.07 -12.57 -1.53
CA GLY A 354 -14.78 -12.62 -2.21
C GLY A 354 -13.58 -12.18 -1.37
N SER A 355 -13.76 -11.91 -0.06
CA SER A 355 -12.74 -11.37 0.83
C SER A 355 -12.11 -12.45 1.71
N GLY A 356 -10.78 -12.54 1.71
CA GLY A 356 -10.02 -13.33 2.68
C GLY A 356 -9.63 -12.44 3.85
N GLU A 357 -10.18 -12.70 5.04
CA GLU A 357 -9.97 -11.86 6.21
C GLU A 357 -9.53 -12.71 7.40
N PHE A 358 -8.26 -12.59 7.77
CA PHE A 358 -7.62 -13.38 8.83
C PHE A 358 -6.92 -12.47 9.84
N VAL A 359 -6.98 -12.86 11.10
CA VAL A 359 -6.36 -12.17 12.22
C VAL A 359 -5.43 -13.13 12.94
N ILE A 360 -4.20 -12.71 13.22
CA ILE A 360 -3.21 -13.46 14.02
C ILE A 360 -2.83 -12.57 15.20
N ALA A 361 -2.99 -13.05 16.43
CA ALA A 361 -2.71 -12.30 17.65
C ALA A 361 -1.73 -13.06 18.54
N PHE A 362 -0.74 -12.38 19.10
CA PHE A 362 0.23 -12.98 20.03
C PHE A 362 0.58 -12.05 21.19
N SER A 363 1.07 -12.65 22.28
CA SER A 363 1.56 -11.93 23.46
C SER A 363 3.03 -12.22 23.70
N THR A 364 3.83 -11.18 23.98
CA THR A 364 5.26 -11.29 24.28
C THR A 364 5.57 -11.52 25.77
N ALA A 365 4.55 -11.48 26.65
CA ALA A 365 4.76 -11.52 28.10
C ALA A 365 5.16 -12.90 28.64
N ASN A 366 4.48 -13.95 28.20
CA ASN A 366 4.78 -15.32 28.65
C ASN A 366 5.67 -16.00 27.62
N VAL A 367 6.93 -16.18 27.98
CA VAL A 367 7.92 -16.90 27.18
C VAL A 367 8.14 -18.27 27.79
N PHE A 368 7.89 -19.33 27.03
CA PHE A 368 8.10 -20.70 27.50
C PHE A 368 8.97 -21.48 26.53
N SER A 369 9.92 -22.23 27.09
CA SER A 369 10.80 -23.08 26.30
C SER A 369 9.99 -24.19 25.63
N SER A 370 10.36 -24.53 24.40
CA SER A 370 9.84 -25.72 23.71
C SER A 370 10.19 -27.03 24.44
N ARG A 371 11.16 -26.99 25.37
CA ARG A 371 11.57 -28.11 26.22
C ARG A 371 11.46 -27.71 27.70
N SER A 372 10.72 -28.47 28.50
CA SER A 372 10.67 -28.32 29.95
C SER A 372 11.15 -29.61 30.59
N GLU A 373 12.14 -29.52 31.49
CA GLU A 373 12.66 -30.66 32.26
C GLU A 373 11.58 -31.30 33.15
N THR A 374 10.66 -30.48 33.67
CA THR A 374 9.58 -30.92 34.58
C THR A 374 8.26 -31.17 33.85
N GLY A 375 8.16 -30.81 32.57
CA GLY A 375 6.91 -30.85 31.80
C GLY A 375 5.89 -29.77 32.19
N THR A 376 6.25 -28.84 33.07
CA THR A 376 5.36 -27.75 33.53
C THR A 376 6.04 -26.38 33.39
N PHE A 377 5.25 -25.32 33.37
CA PHE A 377 5.71 -23.93 33.39
C PHE A 377 4.70 -23.05 34.11
N HIS A 378 5.17 -21.94 34.67
CA HIS A 378 4.31 -20.92 35.27
C HIS A 378 3.83 -19.95 34.20
N ILE A 379 2.56 -19.53 34.31
CA ILE A 379 1.98 -18.50 33.45
C ILE A 379 1.49 -17.35 34.30
N GLU A 380 1.76 -16.13 33.84
CA GLU A 380 1.04 -14.95 34.29
C GLU A 380 -0.18 -14.76 33.39
N MET A 381 -1.34 -14.47 33.98
CA MET A 381 -2.57 -14.26 33.24
C MET A 381 -3.31 -13.03 33.77
N LEU A 382 -3.56 -12.08 32.87
CA LEU A 382 -4.36 -10.91 33.17
C LEU A 382 -5.81 -11.31 33.49
N LEU A 383 -6.39 -10.73 34.54
CA LEU A 383 -7.79 -10.96 34.89
C LEU A 383 -8.73 -10.56 33.74
N ASN A 384 -9.72 -11.40 33.42
CA ASN A 384 -10.64 -11.16 32.29
C ASN A 384 -11.34 -9.80 32.34
N ARG A 385 -11.67 -9.28 33.54
CA ARG A 385 -12.29 -7.95 33.70
C ARG A 385 -11.43 -6.78 33.19
N ARG A 386 -10.13 -7.00 32.98
CA ARG A 386 -9.18 -5.99 32.46
C ARG A 386 -9.06 -6.02 30.94
N LEU A 387 -9.69 -6.99 30.26
CA LEU A 387 -9.58 -7.14 28.80
C LEU A 387 -10.32 -6.04 28.03
N SER A 388 -11.33 -5.41 28.60
CA SER A 388 -12.13 -4.39 27.90
C SER A 388 -11.29 -3.23 27.36
N SER A 389 -10.27 -2.79 28.10
CA SER A 389 -9.35 -1.75 27.66
C SER A 389 -8.47 -2.21 26.50
N LEU A 390 -7.99 -3.45 26.55
CA LEU A 390 -7.23 -4.06 25.44
C LEU A 390 -8.11 -4.25 24.20
N PHE A 391 -9.39 -4.57 24.38
CA PHE A 391 -10.34 -4.64 23.27
C PHE A 391 -10.50 -3.28 22.58
N GLN A 392 -10.66 -2.21 23.35
CA GLN A 392 -10.72 -0.84 22.81
C GLN A 392 -9.43 -0.50 22.05
N ALA A 393 -8.27 -0.79 22.66
CA ALA A 393 -6.96 -0.57 22.04
C ALA A 393 -6.80 -1.31 20.69
N VAL A 394 -7.24 -2.58 20.60
CA VAL A 394 -7.24 -3.34 19.35
C VAL A 394 -8.14 -2.69 18.29
N ILE A 395 -9.33 -2.22 18.67
CA ILE A 395 -10.28 -1.58 17.74
C ILE A 395 -9.67 -0.31 17.15
N GLU A 396 -9.14 0.56 18.01
CA GLU A 396 -8.55 1.84 17.61
C GLU A 396 -7.29 1.64 16.76
N ALA A 397 -6.38 0.76 17.19
CA ALA A 397 -5.15 0.47 16.44
C ALA A 397 -5.45 -0.19 15.09
N THR A 398 -6.45 -1.07 15.00
CA THR A 398 -6.85 -1.70 13.73
C THR A 398 -7.43 -0.67 12.77
N GLU A 399 -8.35 0.18 13.22
CA GLU A 399 -8.92 1.23 12.39
C GLU A 399 -7.83 2.18 11.87
N GLU A 400 -6.94 2.65 12.75
CA GLU A 400 -5.86 3.57 12.36
C GLU A 400 -4.81 2.91 11.45
N ALA A 401 -4.45 1.64 11.68
CA ALA A 401 -3.50 0.93 10.81
C ALA A 401 -4.03 0.81 9.37
N ILE A 402 -5.33 0.56 9.18
CA ILE A 402 -5.95 0.53 7.86
C ILE A 402 -5.89 1.91 7.20
N VAL A 403 -6.19 2.98 7.94
CA VAL A 403 -6.12 4.35 7.41
C VAL A 403 -4.68 4.72 7.06
N ASN A 404 -3.71 4.44 7.93
CA ASN A 404 -2.29 4.67 7.65
C ASN A 404 -1.82 3.91 6.41
N SER A 405 -2.31 2.69 6.17
CA SER A 405 -1.98 1.94 4.94
C SER A 405 -2.37 2.68 3.66
N MET A 406 -3.45 3.47 3.71
CA MET A 406 -3.94 4.26 2.58
C MET A 406 -3.26 5.63 2.49
N THR A 407 -3.07 6.31 3.62
CA THR A 407 -2.45 7.64 3.62
C THR A 407 -0.95 7.57 3.32
N MET A 408 -0.27 6.48 3.69
CA MET A 408 1.14 6.25 3.36
C MET A 408 1.37 5.69 1.95
N ALA A 409 0.35 5.14 1.30
CA ALA A 409 0.49 4.58 -0.04
C ALA A 409 0.65 5.65 -1.13
N THR A 410 1.46 5.35 -2.15
CA THR A 410 1.72 6.21 -3.31
C THR A 410 1.00 5.71 -4.56
N THR A 411 0.53 6.62 -5.43
CA THR A 411 -0.08 6.23 -6.71
C THR A 411 0.85 5.30 -7.48
N THR A 412 0.34 4.13 -7.87
CA THR A 412 1.15 3.08 -8.49
C THR A 412 0.52 2.65 -9.81
N THR A 413 1.32 2.61 -10.86
CA THR A 413 0.99 1.97 -12.13
C THR A 413 1.67 0.60 -12.18
N GLY A 414 0.89 -0.42 -12.52
CA GLY A 414 1.36 -1.78 -12.70
C GLY A 414 0.81 -2.40 -13.98
N ARG A 415 0.65 -3.72 -13.95
CA ARG A 415 0.30 -4.56 -15.10
C ARG A 415 -0.83 -3.97 -15.95
N ASN A 416 -0.70 -4.11 -17.27
CA ASN A 416 -1.66 -3.62 -18.27
C ASN A 416 -1.89 -2.10 -18.15
N SER A 417 -0.86 -1.34 -17.75
CA SER A 417 -0.91 0.09 -17.50
C SER A 417 -2.01 0.50 -16.52
N ARG A 418 -2.38 -0.41 -15.60
CA ARG A 418 -3.42 -0.12 -14.61
C ARG A 418 -2.83 0.76 -13.52
N THR A 419 -3.43 1.91 -13.31
CA THR A 419 -3.08 2.81 -12.21
C THR A 419 -4.06 2.68 -11.06
N MET A 420 -3.51 2.60 -9.85
CA MET A 420 -4.25 2.76 -8.61
C MET A 420 -3.79 4.04 -7.92
N TYR A 421 -4.70 4.99 -7.75
CA TYR A 421 -4.40 6.30 -7.18
C TYR A 421 -4.36 6.24 -5.67
N ALA A 422 -3.37 6.91 -5.06
CA ALA A 422 -3.38 7.18 -3.63
C ALA A 422 -4.58 8.06 -3.26
N ILE A 423 -5.00 7.99 -1.99
CA ILE A 423 -5.99 8.94 -1.48
C ILE A 423 -5.36 10.35 -1.45
N PRO A 424 -6.01 11.38 -2.04
CA PRO A 424 -5.49 12.74 -2.04
C PRO A 424 -5.55 13.33 -0.62
N LEU A 425 -4.40 13.62 0.00
CA LEU A 425 -4.35 13.98 1.42
C LEU A 425 -4.99 15.35 1.69
N ALA A 426 -4.74 16.34 0.84
CA ALA A 426 -5.34 17.66 0.97
C ALA A 426 -6.88 17.63 0.89
N GLU A 427 -7.43 16.82 -0.02
CA GLU A 427 -8.88 16.64 -0.14
C GLU A 427 -9.44 15.87 1.06
N LEU A 428 -8.73 14.83 1.52
CA LEU A 428 -9.08 14.10 2.73
C LEU A 428 -9.15 15.04 3.95
N GLN A 429 -8.14 15.89 4.17
CA GLN A 429 -8.14 16.87 5.27
C GLN A 429 -9.34 17.82 5.18
N LYS A 430 -9.64 18.31 3.97
CA LYS A 430 -10.81 19.18 3.74
C LYS A 430 -12.12 18.47 4.11
N VAL A 431 -12.28 17.22 3.69
CA VAL A 431 -13.45 16.41 4.03
C VAL A 431 -13.54 16.18 5.54
N MET A 432 -12.43 15.79 6.18
CA MET A 432 -12.41 15.55 7.62
C MET A 432 -12.78 16.81 8.40
N LYS A 433 -12.20 17.97 8.07
CA LYS A 433 -12.53 19.26 8.69
C LYS A 433 -13.98 19.69 8.50
N ALA A 434 -14.60 19.34 7.37
CA ALA A 434 -16.00 19.67 7.13
C ALA A 434 -16.96 18.93 8.07
N TYR A 435 -16.59 17.73 8.52
CA TYR A 435 -17.39 16.90 9.44
C TYR A 435 -16.93 16.98 10.89
N ARG A 436 -15.66 17.34 11.13
CA ARG A 436 -15.01 17.46 12.43
C ARG A 436 -14.15 18.74 12.45
N PRO A 437 -14.77 19.91 12.67
CA PRO A 437 -14.15 21.22 12.48
C PRO A 437 -13.06 21.60 13.49
#